data_AF-A0A925GJE5-F1
#
_entry.id   AF-A0A925GJE5-F1
#
_cell.length_a   1.000
_cell.length_b   1.000
_cell.length_c   1.000
_cell.angle_alpha   90.00
_cell.angle_beta   90.00
_cell.angle_gamma   90.00
#
_symmetry.space_group_name_H-M   'P 1'
#
loop_
_entity.id
_entity.type
_entity.pdbx_description
1 polymer ?
#
loop_
_entity_poly.entity_id
_entity_poly.type
_entity_poly.pdbx_seq_one_letter_code
_entity_poly.pdbx_strand_id
1 'polypeptide(L)'
;MQTLQTLDYWAIAVYMVLMAGIGLFLGKYVRNIGDYFKGGNAIPWVSGAISNFMTKFSTFMFVAYAGIAYQHGLVALTLIWSTVLPALVGVAVFAKRWRRAGVLTPMELLETRFNAPVRQVFAWAGVFFKILDNMVRLYALGLFVKTAAGLSLEQAILGCGLIVALYTIAGGLWAVVVTDVVQFIILMVATLILVPLTVQAAGGLSRMMADIPAHFDPVNGPKGAPLYLSVYYLMILVKYSGNWTFIQRFYSVRDERASQKQGLLTAVFFFLFPVVFLFPSIAARAILPDLQNPEMAYVGVCLKLLPEGIMGLMVAAMFAATMSVLSGEYNVTAGVL
;
A
#
# COMPACT_ATOMS: atom_id res chain seq x y z
N MET A 1 -8.51 -17.06 21.02
CA MET A 1 -8.07 -16.54 19.72
C MET A 1 -7.60 -17.73 18.91
N GLN A 2 -8.16 -17.99 17.73
CA GLN A 2 -7.59 -19.01 16.85
C GLN A 2 -6.17 -18.59 16.51
N THR A 3 -5.20 -19.41 16.90
CA THR A 3 -3.79 -19.25 16.55
C THR A 3 -3.60 -19.60 15.07
N LEU A 4 -2.60 -18.98 14.43
CA LEU A 4 -2.17 -19.40 13.09
C LEU A 4 -1.88 -20.91 13.10
N GLN A 5 -2.28 -21.58 12.04
CA GLN A 5 -2.07 -23.01 11.90
C GLN A 5 -0.75 -23.30 11.19
N THR A 6 -0.29 -24.55 11.22
CA THR A 6 0.97 -24.96 10.58
C THR A 6 1.01 -24.60 9.09
N LEU A 7 -0.12 -24.75 8.37
CA LEU A 7 -0.22 -24.37 6.96
C LEU A 7 -0.05 -22.86 6.74
N ASP A 8 -0.49 -22.03 7.69
CA ASP A 8 -0.34 -20.59 7.59
C ASP A 8 1.12 -20.16 7.68
N TYR A 9 1.89 -20.80 8.56
CA TYR A 9 3.33 -20.57 8.68
C TYR A 9 4.09 -20.98 7.42
N TRP A 10 3.73 -22.12 6.81
CA TRP A 10 4.29 -22.52 5.52
C TRP A 10 3.96 -21.53 4.42
N ALA A 11 2.72 -21.04 4.35
CA ALA A 11 2.32 -20.01 3.38
C ALA A 11 3.15 -18.73 3.55
N ILE A 12 3.37 -18.27 4.79
CA ILE A 12 4.25 -17.12 5.08
C ILE A 12 5.69 -17.39 4.62
N ALA A 13 6.25 -18.56 4.95
CA ALA A 13 7.63 -18.89 4.58
C ALA A 13 7.82 -18.94 3.05
N VAL A 14 6.91 -19.61 2.33
CA VAL A 14 6.92 -19.68 0.86
C VAL A 14 6.79 -18.28 0.27
N TYR A 15 5.91 -17.45 0.81
CA TYR A 15 5.74 -16.06 0.39
C TYR A 15 7.04 -15.26 0.53
N MET A 16 7.69 -15.34 1.69
CA MET A 16 8.94 -14.62 1.95
C MET A 16 10.07 -15.05 1.01
N VAL A 17 10.20 -16.36 0.77
CA VAL A 17 11.16 -16.91 -0.19
C VAL A 17 10.86 -16.44 -1.61
N LEU A 18 9.58 -16.41 -2.01
CA LEU A 18 9.16 -15.91 -3.31
C LEU A 18 9.57 -14.44 -3.50
N MET A 19 9.29 -13.57 -2.52
CA MET A 19 9.65 -12.15 -2.61
C MET A 19 11.16 -11.94 -2.65
N ALA A 20 11.91 -12.61 -1.79
CA ALA A 20 13.37 -12.55 -1.80
C ALA A 20 13.94 -13.07 -3.13
N GLY A 21 13.40 -14.18 -3.64
CA GLY A 21 13.79 -14.77 -4.92
C GLY A 21 13.55 -13.82 -6.11
N ILE A 22 12.41 -13.14 -6.14
CA ILE A 22 12.10 -12.11 -7.16
C ILE A 22 13.12 -10.97 -7.09
N GLY A 23 13.39 -10.44 -5.89
CA GLY A 23 14.34 -9.35 -5.69
C GLY A 23 15.75 -9.71 -6.14
N LEU A 24 16.25 -10.89 -5.73
CA LEU A 24 17.57 -11.39 -6.12
C LEU A 24 17.68 -11.71 -7.61
N PHE A 25 16.62 -12.27 -8.21
CA PHE A 25 16.59 -12.58 -9.64
C PHE A 25 16.61 -11.31 -10.49
N LEU A 26 15.75 -10.34 -10.17
CA LEU A 26 15.65 -9.09 -10.92
C LEU A 26 16.87 -8.19 -10.70
N GLY A 27 17.55 -8.31 -9.55
CA GLY A 27 18.80 -7.63 -9.29
C GLY A 27 19.91 -7.94 -10.30
N LYS A 28 19.90 -9.12 -10.92
CA LYS A 28 20.86 -9.49 -11.99
C LYS A 28 20.74 -8.62 -13.24
N TYR A 29 19.62 -7.92 -13.41
CA TYR A 29 19.35 -7.06 -14.55
C TYR A 29 19.62 -5.57 -14.28
N VAL A 30 19.94 -5.20 -13.03
CA VAL A 30 20.33 -3.83 -12.69
C VAL A 30 21.80 -3.63 -13.06
N ARG A 31 22.07 -2.88 -14.13
CA ARG A 31 23.44 -2.64 -14.62
C ARG A 31 23.92 -1.21 -14.41
N ASN A 32 23.00 -0.26 -14.24
CA ASN A 32 23.31 1.14 -14.04
C ASN A 32 22.29 1.83 -13.11
N ILE A 33 22.60 3.08 -12.73
CA ILE A 33 21.78 3.93 -11.85
C ILE A 33 20.36 4.14 -12.40
N GLY A 34 20.21 4.26 -13.73
CA GLY A 34 18.92 4.41 -14.39
C GLY A 34 18.04 3.15 -14.28
N ASP A 35 18.64 1.97 -14.35
CA ASP A 35 17.93 0.70 -14.12
C ASP A 35 17.42 0.64 -12.67
N TYR A 36 18.26 1.06 -11.72
CA TYR A 36 17.96 0.99 -10.29
C TYR A 36 16.84 1.96 -9.86
N PHE A 37 16.90 3.23 -10.26
CA PHE A 37 15.95 4.26 -9.78
C PHE A 37 14.75 4.52 -10.70
N LYS A 38 14.82 4.21 -12.00
CA LYS A 38 13.69 4.44 -12.92
C LYS A 38 13.36 3.25 -13.81
N GLY A 39 13.92 2.07 -13.52
CA GLY A 39 13.65 0.84 -14.27
C GLY A 39 14.01 0.96 -15.75
N GLY A 40 14.99 1.80 -16.10
CA GLY A 40 15.39 2.06 -17.48
C GLY A 40 14.32 2.71 -18.35
N ASN A 41 13.31 3.37 -17.75
CA ASN A 41 12.09 3.84 -18.42
C ASN A 41 11.30 2.71 -19.09
N ALA A 42 11.49 1.46 -18.69
CA ALA A 42 10.92 0.30 -19.37
C ALA A 42 9.72 -0.32 -18.64
N ILE A 43 9.29 0.27 -17.51
CA ILE A 43 8.19 -0.28 -16.73
C ILE A 43 6.89 -0.27 -17.55
N PRO A 44 6.21 -1.41 -17.72
CA PRO A 44 4.91 -1.48 -18.38
C PRO A 44 3.91 -0.62 -17.60
N TRP A 45 3.14 0.22 -18.30
CA TRP A 45 2.24 1.18 -17.68
C TRP A 45 1.19 0.55 -16.75
N VAL A 46 0.77 -0.71 -17.03
CA VAL A 46 -0.14 -1.46 -16.16
C VAL A 46 0.55 -1.83 -14.84
N SER A 47 1.74 -2.44 -14.90
CA SER A 47 2.52 -2.80 -13.72
C SER A 47 2.91 -1.57 -12.91
N GLY A 48 3.26 -0.46 -13.57
CA GLY A 48 3.48 0.83 -12.92
C GLY A 48 2.25 1.34 -12.19
N ALA A 49 1.04 1.13 -12.74
CA ALA A 49 -0.20 1.55 -12.09
C ALA A 49 -0.54 0.70 -10.87
N ILE A 50 -0.34 -0.63 -10.96
CA ILE A 50 -0.48 -1.57 -9.84
C ILE A 50 0.51 -1.18 -8.75
N SER A 51 1.79 -1.00 -9.09
CA SER A 51 2.82 -0.60 -8.12
C SER A 51 2.50 0.73 -7.44
N ASN A 52 2.00 1.71 -8.20
CA ASN A 52 1.63 3.00 -7.61
C ASN A 52 0.47 2.89 -6.62
N PHE A 53 -0.51 2.03 -6.92
CA PHE A 53 -1.60 1.69 -5.99
C PHE A 53 -1.06 0.97 -4.74
N MET A 54 -0.25 -0.08 -4.95
CA MET A 54 0.30 -0.92 -3.88
C MET A 54 1.25 -0.18 -2.96
N THR A 55 2.03 0.78 -3.48
CA THR A 55 2.92 1.64 -2.67
C THR A 55 2.13 2.55 -1.70
N LYS A 56 0.80 2.62 -1.81
CA LYS A 56 -0.09 3.33 -0.87
C LYS A 56 -1.00 2.40 -0.09
N PHE A 57 -0.95 1.11 -0.39
CA PHE A 57 -1.79 0.08 0.17
C PHE A 57 -0.96 -0.74 1.17
N SER A 58 -0.80 -0.24 2.40
CA SER A 58 0.01 -0.87 3.47
C SER A 58 -0.85 -1.56 4.52
N THR A 59 -0.24 -2.13 5.57
CA THR A 59 -0.98 -2.65 6.75
C THR A 59 -1.91 -1.59 7.36
N PHE A 60 -1.63 -0.29 7.18
CA PHE A 60 -2.51 0.80 7.61
C PHE A 60 -3.92 0.70 7.00
N MET A 61 -4.03 0.20 5.78
CA MET A 61 -5.29 -0.08 5.09
C MET A 61 -6.16 -1.09 5.85
N PHE A 62 -5.53 -2.16 6.29
CA PHE A 62 -6.20 -3.31 6.91
C PHE A 62 -6.36 -3.20 8.42
N VAL A 63 -5.79 -2.16 9.03
CA VAL A 63 -5.82 -1.91 10.48
C VAL A 63 -6.59 -0.62 10.75
N ALA A 64 -6.06 0.53 10.32
CA ALA A 64 -6.65 1.83 10.62
C ALA A 64 -7.96 2.07 9.84
N TYR A 65 -7.95 1.91 8.52
CA TYR A 65 -9.19 2.07 7.73
C TYR A 65 -10.19 0.95 7.96
N ALA A 66 -9.72 -0.27 8.25
CA ALA A 66 -10.59 -1.35 8.71
C ALA A 66 -11.31 -0.99 10.02
N GLY A 67 -10.60 -0.41 10.99
CA GLY A 67 -11.20 0.07 12.23
C GLY A 67 -12.22 1.18 12.02
N ILE A 68 -11.95 2.12 11.10
CA ILE A 68 -12.92 3.15 10.70
C ILE A 68 -14.14 2.51 10.04
N ALA A 69 -13.95 1.56 9.14
CA ALA A 69 -15.01 0.85 8.44
C ALA A 69 -15.91 0.08 9.42
N TYR A 70 -15.33 -0.55 10.43
CA TYR A 70 -16.08 -1.22 11.49
C TYR A 70 -16.92 -0.25 12.33
N GLN A 71 -16.36 0.91 12.68
CA GLN A 71 -17.03 1.89 13.53
C GLN A 71 -18.10 2.70 12.79
N HIS A 72 -17.83 3.07 11.53
CA HIS A 72 -18.61 4.08 10.81
C HIS A 72 -18.99 3.68 9.38
N GLY A 73 -18.54 2.53 8.87
CA GLY A 73 -18.96 2.01 7.56
C GLY A 73 -18.30 2.70 6.36
N LEU A 74 -19.12 3.08 5.37
CA LEU A 74 -18.69 3.59 4.06
C LEU A 74 -17.86 4.88 4.16
N VAL A 75 -17.90 5.62 5.27
CA VAL A 75 -17.01 6.78 5.46
C VAL A 75 -15.53 6.42 5.33
N ALA A 76 -15.14 5.19 5.65
CA ALA A 76 -13.77 4.71 5.41
C ALA A 76 -13.38 4.76 3.92
N LEU A 77 -14.33 4.44 3.03
CA LEU A 77 -14.14 4.55 1.58
C LEU A 77 -14.09 6.01 1.14
N THR A 78 -14.96 6.87 1.68
CA THR A 78 -14.93 8.32 1.42
C THR A 78 -13.56 8.91 1.75
N LEU A 79 -12.97 8.53 2.88
CA LEU A 79 -11.60 8.95 3.21
C LEU A 79 -10.57 8.45 2.20
N ILE A 80 -10.65 7.20 1.75
CA ILE A 80 -9.66 6.68 0.80
C ILE A 80 -9.84 7.27 -0.60
N TRP A 81 -11.07 7.51 -1.03
CA TRP A 81 -11.37 8.14 -2.31
C TRP A 81 -10.83 9.56 -2.42
N SER A 82 -10.45 10.20 -1.30
CA SER A 82 -9.63 11.42 -1.33
C SER A 82 -8.33 11.29 -2.13
N THR A 83 -7.80 10.07 -2.31
CA THR A 83 -6.59 9.77 -3.10
C THR A 83 -6.84 9.76 -4.62
N VAL A 84 -8.09 9.67 -5.06
CA VAL A 84 -8.45 9.69 -6.49
C VAL A 84 -8.19 11.07 -7.09
N LEU A 85 -8.54 12.14 -6.37
CA LEU A 85 -8.34 13.51 -6.82
C LEU A 85 -6.86 13.84 -7.12
N PRO A 86 -5.89 13.64 -6.20
CA PRO A 86 -4.48 13.85 -6.52
C PRO A 86 -3.97 12.93 -7.62
N ALA A 87 -4.52 11.72 -7.78
CA ALA A 87 -4.14 10.86 -8.91
C ALA A 87 -4.57 11.47 -10.25
N LEU A 88 -5.80 11.99 -10.35
CA LEU A 88 -6.30 12.67 -11.54
C LEU A 88 -5.55 13.97 -11.81
N VAL A 89 -5.26 14.78 -10.80
CA VAL A 89 -4.43 15.99 -10.91
C VAL A 89 -3.01 15.62 -11.36
N GLY A 90 -2.44 14.56 -10.78
CA GLY A 90 -1.19 13.93 -11.16
C GLY A 90 -1.12 13.63 -12.66
N VAL A 91 -2.16 12.98 -13.19
CA VAL A 91 -2.28 12.66 -14.62
C VAL A 91 -2.42 13.90 -15.50
N ALA A 92 -3.34 14.80 -15.13
CA ALA A 92 -3.70 15.95 -15.93
C ALA A 92 -2.56 16.97 -16.04
N VAL A 93 -1.84 17.21 -14.94
CA VAL A 93 -0.83 18.27 -14.86
C VAL A 93 0.58 17.71 -14.99
N PHE A 94 0.87 16.59 -14.33
CA PHE A 94 2.25 16.20 -14.03
C PHE A 94 2.77 15.00 -14.82
N ALA A 95 1.93 14.02 -15.20
CA ALA A 95 2.39 12.77 -15.82
C ALA A 95 3.29 12.98 -17.05
N LYS A 96 2.81 13.77 -18.02
CA LYS A 96 3.60 14.11 -19.23
C LYS A 96 4.87 14.86 -18.87
N ARG A 97 4.79 15.82 -17.94
CA ARG A 97 5.92 16.68 -17.54
C ARG A 97 7.02 15.88 -16.87
N TRP A 98 6.66 14.99 -15.94
CA TRP A 98 7.61 14.09 -15.27
C TRP A 98 8.32 13.18 -16.27
N ARG A 99 7.57 12.57 -17.19
CA ARG A 99 8.21 11.71 -18.19
C ARG A 99 9.13 12.49 -19.13
N ARG A 100 8.74 13.70 -19.55
CA ARG A 100 9.54 14.58 -20.43
C ARG A 100 10.79 15.12 -19.75
N ALA A 101 10.74 15.36 -18.43
CA ALA A 101 11.85 15.91 -17.67
C ALA A 101 13.13 15.06 -17.77
N GLY A 102 13.02 13.75 -18.03
CA GLY A 102 14.18 12.89 -18.27
C GLY A 102 15.04 12.59 -17.04
N VAL A 103 14.68 13.15 -15.87
CA VAL A 103 15.38 13.02 -14.59
C VAL A 103 15.41 11.58 -14.08
N LEU A 104 16.39 11.28 -13.23
CA LEU A 104 16.50 10.05 -12.46
C LEU A 104 15.64 10.09 -11.20
N THR A 105 15.62 11.24 -10.51
CA THR A 105 14.88 11.41 -9.25
C THR A 105 14.09 12.72 -9.19
N PRO A 106 13.06 12.82 -8.32
CA PRO A 106 12.31 14.06 -8.16
C PRO A 106 13.19 15.21 -7.63
N MET A 107 14.27 14.89 -6.92
CA MET A 107 15.20 15.87 -6.35
C MET A 107 16.10 16.51 -7.42
N GLU A 108 16.49 15.74 -8.44
CA GLU A 108 17.22 16.27 -9.61
C GLU A 108 16.39 17.35 -10.34
N LEU A 109 15.06 17.21 -10.37
CA LEU A 109 14.19 18.24 -10.95
C LEU A 109 14.26 19.56 -10.16
N LEU A 110 14.40 19.50 -8.83
CA LEU A 110 14.50 20.72 -8.01
C LEU A 110 15.80 21.48 -8.29
N GLU A 111 16.90 20.77 -8.50
CA GLU A 111 18.19 21.39 -8.82
C GLU A 111 18.19 22.03 -10.22
N THR A 112 17.67 21.30 -11.22
CA THR A 112 17.56 21.83 -12.59
C THR A 112 16.57 22.99 -12.70
N ARG A 113 15.52 23.02 -11.86
CA ARG A 113 14.50 24.08 -11.88
C ARG A 113 14.87 25.30 -11.05
N PHE A 114 15.58 25.10 -9.94
CA PHE A 114 15.95 26.13 -8.98
C PHE A 114 17.47 26.21 -8.82
N ASN A 115 18.05 25.49 -7.85
CA ASN A 115 19.49 25.43 -7.61
C ASN A 115 19.84 24.32 -6.59
N ALA A 116 21.13 24.09 -6.37
CA ALA A 116 21.64 23.07 -5.44
C ALA A 116 21.23 23.30 -3.96
N PRO A 117 21.26 24.52 -3.40
CA PRO A 117 20.77 24.76 -2.02
C PRO A 117 19.31 24.35 -1.81
N VAL A 118 18.42 24.66 -2.76
CA VAL A 118 17.01 24.24 -2.69
C VAL A 118 16.93 22.72 -2.71
N ARG A 119 17.65 22.04 -3.62
CA ARG A 119 17.71 20.56 -3.62
C ARG A 119 18.12 20.03 -2.25
N GLN A 120 19.20 20.56 -1.65
CA GLN A 120 19.73 20.08 -0.37
C GLN A 120 18.72 20.24 0.78
N VAL A 121 18.02 21.38 0.87
CA VAL A 121 17.01 21.58 1.92
C VAL A 121 15.87 20.56 1.80
N PHE A 122 15.32 20.38 0.59
CA PHE A 122 14.23 19.42 0.37
C PHE A 122 14.69 17.96 0.50
N ALA A 123 15.91 17.65 0.09
CA ALA A 123 16.54 16.35 0.24
C ALA A 123 16.66 15.96 1.72
N TRP A 124 17.35 16.76 2.54
CA TRP A 124 17.59 16.44 3.94
C TRP A 124 16.32 16.45 4.79
N ALA A 125 15.44 17.43 4.58
CA ALA A 125 14.14 17.44 5.25
C ALA A 125 13.30 16.22 4.86
N GLY A 126 13.26 15.89 3.56
CA GLY A 126 12.52 14.73 3.05
C GLY A 126 13.05 13.42 3.61
N VAL A 127 14.36 13.19 3.57
CA VAL A 127 15.02 11.99 4.14
C VAL A 127 14.70 11.85 5.62
N PHE A 128 14.81 12.93 6.40
CA PHE A 128 14.51 12.91 7.83
C PHE A 128 13.06 12.45 8.11
N PHE A 129 12.07 13.06 7.44
CA PHE A 129 10.67 12.66 7.63
C PHE A 129 10.39 11.23 7.13
N LYS A 130 11.07 10.78 6.07
CA LYS A 130 10.95 9.41 5.57
C LYS A 130 11.52 8.38 6.53
N ILE A 131 12.63 8.68 7.20
CA ILE A 131 13.18 7.81 8.24
C ILE A 131 12.13 7.63 9.35
N LEU A 132 11.54 8.70 9.86
CA LEU A 132 10.52 8.63 10.93
C LEU A 132 9.28 7.82 10.50
N ASP A 133 8.74 8.07 9.30
CA ASP A 133 7.59 7.33 8.76
C ASP A 133 7.92 5.83 8.58
N ASN A 134 9.12 5.52 8.09
CA ASN A 134 9.56 4.14 7.89
C ASN A 134 9.86 3.41 9.21
N MET A 135 10.32 4.11 10.25
CA MET A 135 10.50 3.54 11.60
C MET A 135 9.17 3.02 12.16
N VAL A 136 8.09 3.80 12.04
CA VAL A 136 6.76 3.40 12.52
C VAL A 136 6.25 2.16 11.76
N ARG A 137 6.48 2.10 10.45
CA ARG A 137 6.10 0.95 9.61
C ARG A 137 6.88 -0.30 9.95
N LEU A 138 8.19 -0.17 10.14
CA LEU A 138 9.05 -1.31 10.50
C LEU A 138 8.72 -1.82 11.91
N TYR A 139 8.41 -0.91 12.84
CA TYR A 139 7.92 -1.27 14.17
C TYR A 139 6.60 -2.06 14.10
N ALA A 140 5.62 -1.59 13.31
CA ALA A 140 4.34 -2.28 13.14
C ALA A 140 4.53 -3.68 12.52
N LEU A 141 5.43 -3.82 11.54
CA LEU A 141 5.80 -5.11 10.96
C LEU A 141 6.47 -6.03 11.99
N GLY A 142 7.39 -5.50 12.80
CA GLY A 142 8.06 -6.23 13.86
C GLY A 142 7.10 -6.72 14.96
N LEU A 143 6.11 -5.90 15.35
CA LEU A 143 5.09 -6.29 16.32
C LEU A 143 4.29 -7.51 15.86
N PHE A 144 3.99 -7.57 14.56
CA PHE A 144 3.34 -8.73 13.96
C PHE A 144 4.24 -9.96 13.95
N VAL A 145 5.47 -9.85 13.45
CA VAL A 145 6.38 -11.00 13.39
C VAL A 145 6.69 -11.53 14.80
N LYS A 146 6.80 -10.65 15.80
CA LYS A 146 6.89 -11.01 17.22
C LYS A 146 5.72 -11.91 17.64
N THR A 147 4.49 -11.50 17.32
CA THR A 147 3.28 -12.25 17.71
C THR A 147 3.11 -13.55 16.92
N ALA A 148 3.48 -13.56 15.65
CA ALA A 148 3.36 -14.74 14.80
C ALA A 148 4.43 -15.80 15.12
N ALA A 149 5.70 -15.40 15.24
CA ALA A 149 6.85 -16.30 15.34
C ALA A 149 7.37 -16.50 16.76
N GLY A 150 6.80 -15.82 17.77
CA GLY A 150 7.25 -15.92 19.16
C GLY A 150 8.64 -15.33 19.43
N LEU A 151 9.16 -14.50 18.51
CA LEU A 151 10.45 -13.83 18.64
C LEU A 151 10.39 -12.64 19.61
N SER A 152 11.54 -12.16 20.09
CA SER A 152 11.58 -10.86 20.74
C SER A 152 11.24 -9.75 19.72
N LEU A 153 10.71 -8.61 20.19
CA LEU A 153 10.36 -7.50 19.30
C LEU A 153 11.61 -6.98 18.55
N GLU A 154 12.74 -6.91 19.24
CA GLU A 154 14.02 -6.49 18.66
C GLU A 154 14.49 -7.43 17.56
N GLN A 155 14.43 -8.75 17.79
CA GLN A 155 14.77 -9.77 16.78
C GLN A 155 13.84 -9.67 15.57
N ALA A 156 12.55 -9.49 15.79
CA ALA A 156 11.55 -9.34 14.73
C ALA A 156 11.82 -8.09 13.87
N ILE A 157 12.09 -6.95 14.50
CA ILE A 157 12.41 -5.68 13.81
C ILE A 157 13.70 -5.81 13.02
N LEU A 158 14.78 -6.31 13.63
CA LEU A 158 16.09 -6.47 12.98
C LEU A 158 16.01 -7.45 11.80
N GLY A 159 15.32 -8.59 11.98
CA GLY A 159 15.12 -9.59 10.94
C GLY A 159 14.32 -9.02 9.75
N CYS A 160 13.19 -8.37 10.03
CA CYS A 160 12.39 -7.74 8.98
C CYS A 160 13.16 -6.63 8.25
N GLY A 161 13.85 -5.78 9.00
CA GLY A 161 14.64 -4.67 8.46
C GLY A 161 15.75 -5.17 7.55
N LEU A 162 16.47 -6.21 7.98
CA LEU A 162 17.53 -6.83 7.18
C LEU A 162 16.99 -7.43 5.89
N ILE A 163 15.88 -8.19 5.95
CA ILE A 163 15.27 -8.77 4.76
C ILE A 163 14.84 -7.67 3.78
N VAL A 164 14.14 -6.65 4.27
CA VAL A 164 13.69 -5.51 3.44
C VAL A 164 14.88 -4.79 2.82
N ALA A 165 15.93 -4.52 3.59
CA ALA A 165 17.13 -3.88 3.08
C ALA A 165 17.80 -4.71 1.97
N LEU A 166 18.01 -6.01 2.21
CA LEU A 166 18.72 -6.89 1.28
C LEU A 166 18.05 -6.98 -0.09
N TYR A 167 16.74 -7.25 -0.15
CA TYR A 167 16.07 -7.35 -1.44
C TYR A 167 15.87 -5.99 -2.12
N THR A 168 15.77 -4.90 -1.34
CA THR A 168 15.68 -3.55 -1.92
C THR A 168 17.01 -3.12 -2.57
N ILE A 169 18.13 -3.34 -1.87
CA ILE A 169 19.47 -3.05 -2.39
C ILE A 169 19.76 -3.88 -3.64
N ALA A 170 19.35 -5.15 -3.65
CA ALA A 170 19.61 -6.02 -4.79
C ALA A 170 18.74 -5.67 -6.01
N GLY A 171 17.45 -5.36 -5.81
CA GLY A 171 16.45 -5.50 -6.88
C GLY A 171 16.10 -4.25 -7.70
N GLY A 172 16.37 -3.04 -7.20
CA GLY A 172 15.98 -1.78 -7.86
C GLY A 172 14.48 -1.65 -8.11
N LEU A 173 14.07 -0.67 -8.94
CA LEU A 173 12.65 -0.39 -9.17
C LEU A 173 11.88 -1.56 -9.82
N TRP A 174 12.54 -2.34 -10.68
CA TRP A 174 11.91 -3.52 -11.30
C TRP A 174 11.49 -4.56 -10.26
N ALA A 175 12.32 -4.83 -9.26
CA ALA A 175 11.94 -5.72 -8.17
C ALA A 175 10.72 -5.19 -7.42
N VAL A 176 10.73 -3.91 -7.03
CA VAL A 176 9.60 -3.27 -6.33
C VAL A 176 8.31 -3.42 -7.13
N VAL A 177 8.33 -3.12 -8.43
CA VAL A 177 7.14 -3.19 -9.28
C VAL A 177 6.64 -4.64 -9.44
N VAL A 178 7.53 -5.61 -9.59
CA VAL A 178 7.13 -7.01 -9.75
C VAL A 178 6.59 -7.59 -8.44
N THR A 179 7.23 -7.29 -7.31
CA THR A 179 6.72 -7.70 -6.00
C THR A 179 5.36 -7.08 -5.71
N ASP A 180 5.14 -5.80 -6.07
CA ASP A 180 3.83 -5.15 -5.97
C ASP A 180 2.76 -5.88 -6.80
N VAL A 181 3.08 -6.28 -8.03
CA VAL A 181 2.12 -6.99 -8.90
C VAL A 181 1.75 -8.35 -8.33
N VAL A 182 2.75 -9.13 -7.88
CA VAL A 182 2.50 -10.44 -7.26
C VAL A 182 1.65 -10.29 -6.00
N GLN A 183 1.98 -9.32 -5.16
CA GLN A 183 1.25 -9.07 -3.93
C GLN A 183 -0.19 -8.59 -4.19
N PHE A 184 -0.39 -7.72 -5.18
CA PHE A 184 -1.72 -7.30 -5.61
C PHE A 184 -2.58 -8.49 -6.03
N ILE A 185 -2.04 -9.42 -6.83
CA ILE A 185 -2.75 -10.63 -7.25
C ILE A 185 -3.13 -11.49 -6.04
N ILE A 186 -2.20 -11.73 -5.12
CA ILE A 186 -2.45 -12.54 -3.93
C ILE A 186 -3.57 -11.94 -3.07
N LEU A 187 -3.49 -10.63 -2.79
CA LEU A 187 -4.51 -9.93 -2.00
C LEU A 187 -5.87 -9.93 -2.70
N MET A 188 -5.90 -9.73 -4.01
CA MET A 188 -7.12 -9.78 -4.80
C MET A 188 -7.77 -11.15 -4.74
N VAL A 189 -7.02 -12.24 -4.95
CA VAL A 189 -7.55 -13.61 -4.88
C VAL A 189 -8.11 -13.89 -3.48
N ALA A 190 -7.34 -13.59 -2.42
CA ALA A 190 -7.79 -13.81 -1.04
C ALA A 190 -9.07 -13.01 -0.73
N THR A 191 -9.15 -11.76 -1.20
CA THR A 191 -10.31 -10.90 -0.94
C THR A 191 -11.53 -11.29 -1.77
N LEU A 192 -11.35 -11.75 -3.01
CA LEU A 192 -12.45 -12.26 -3.85
C LEU A 192 -13.06 -13.54 -3.29
N ILE A 193 -12.29 -14.34 -2.54
CA ILE A 193 -12.81 -15.47 -1.75
C ILE A 193 -13.54 -14.95 -0.50
N LEU A 194 -12.94 -13.98 0.20
CA LEU A 194 -13.48 -13.47 1.46
C LEU A 194 -14.80 -12.71 1.32
N VAL A 195 -14.99 -11.93 0.26
CA VAL A 195 -16.19 -11.08 0.09
C VAL A 195 -17.49 -11.90 0.03
N PRO A 196 -17.63 -12.94 -0.81
CA PRO A 196 -18.83 -13.78 -0.81
C PRO A 196 -19.08 -14.47 0.55
N LEU A 197 -18.03 -14.99 1.19
CA LEU A 197 -18.13 -15.59 2.52
C LEU A 197 -18.61 -14.58 3.56
N THR A 198 -18.12 -13.35 3.47
CA THR A 198 -18.55 -12.23 4.32
C THR A 198 -20.03 -11.91 4.11
N VAL A 199 -20.49 -11.80 2.86
CA VAL A 199 -21.91 -11.55 2.56
C VAL A 199 -22.79 -12.67 3.14
N GLN A 200 -22.38 -13.93 2.97
CA GLN A 200 -23.11 -15.07 3.50
C GLN A 200 -23.14 -15.06 5.04
N ALA A 201 -22.01 -14.80 5.69
CA ALA A 201 -21.90 -14.74 7.15
C ALA A 201 -22.70 -13.58 7.77
N ALA A 202 -22.88 -12.49 7.04
CA ALA A 202 -23.75 -11.38 7.43
C ALA A 202 -25.25 -11.66 7.18
N GLY A 203 -25.61 -12.84 6.68
CA GLY A 203 -26.99 -13.21 6.37
C GLY A 203 -27.54 -12.55 5.09
N GLY A 204 -26.65 -12.12 4.18
CA GLY A 204 -26.98 -11.45 2.93
C GLY A 204 -26.85 -9.93 3.01
N LEU A 205 -26.65 -9.29 1.85
CA LEU A 205 -26.44 -7.84 1.76
C LEU A 205 -27.65 -7.05 2.27
N SER A 206 -28.87 -7.47 1.93
CA SER A 206 -30.10 -6.80 2.37
C SER A 206 -30.27 -6.83 3.88
N ARG A 207 -29.97 -7.96 4.53
CA ARG A 207 -30.04 -8.08 5.99
C ARG A 207 -28.96 -7.22 6.65
N MET A 208 -27.75 -7.26 6.13
CA MET A 208 -26.67 -6.41 6.63
C MET A 208 -27.02 -4.92 6.55
N MET A 209 -27.61 -4.45 5.44
CA MET A 209 -28.06 -3.06 5.32
C MET A 209 -29.19 -2.71 6.31
N ALA A 210 -30.03 -3.68 6.68
CA ALA A 210 -31.08 -3.50 7.69
C ALA A 210 -30.51 -3.48 9.13
N ASP A 211 -29.49 -4.31 9.41
CA ASP A 211 -28.88 -4.45 10.73
C ASP A 211 -27.94 -3.28 11.06
N ILE A 212 -27.23 -2.73 10.06
CA ILE A 212 -26.27 -1.61 10.21
C ILE A 212 -26.52 -0.47 9.20
N PRO A 213 -27.72 0.14 9.17
CA PRO A 213 -28.10 1.09 8.12
C PRO A 213 -27.20 2.34 8.09
N ALA A 214 -26.77 2.83 9.25
CA ALA A 214 -25.87 3.99 9.34
C ALA A 214 -24.49 3.73 8.69
N HIS A 215 -24.04 2.47 8.63
CA HIS A 215 -22.77 2.12 7.99
C HIS A 215 -22.81 2.25 6.47
N PHE A 216 -24.00 2.42 5.88
CA PHE A 216 -24.17 2.67 4.44
C PHE A 216 -24.34 4.17 4.11
N ASP A 217 -24.19 5.05 5.09
CA ASP A 217 -24.02 6.48 4.85
C ASP A 217 -22.52 6.79 4.62
N PRO A 218 -22.12 7.29 3.43
CA PRO A 218 -20.72 7.62 3.13
C PRO A 218 -20.18 8.80 3.94
N VAL A 219 -21.02 9.55 4.66
CA VAL A 219 -20.62 10.66 5.54
C VAL A 219 -20.99 10.42 7.00
N ASN A 220 -21.12 9.14 7.40
CA ASN A 220 -21.43 8.77 8.78
C ASN A 220 -20.32 9.16 9.78
N GLY A 221 -20.75 9.56 10.97
CA GLY A 221 -19.89 9.81 12.13
C GLY A 221 -18.97 11.04 11.99
N PRO A 222 -18.08 11.25 12.98
CA PRO A 222 -17.22 12.45 13.02
C PRO A 222 -16.28 12.58 11.82
N LYS A 223 -15.87 11.46 11.22
CA LYS A 223 -14.99 11.42 10.04
C LYS A 223 -15.71 11.75 8.74
N GLY A 224 -17.05 11.77 8.74
CA GLY A 224 -17.86 12.22 7.62
C GLY A 224 -18.27 13.69 7.70
N ALA A 225 -17.93 14.38 8.79
CA ALA A 225 -18.23 15.80 8.95
C ALA A 225 -17.61 16.61 7.80
N PRO A 226 -18.35 17.57 7.19
CA PRO A 226 -17.87 18.33 6.03
C PRO A 226 -16.52 19.02 6.23
N LEU A 227 -16.29 19.60 7.42
CA LEU A 227 -15.01 20.23 7.76
C LEU A 227 -13.87 19.21 7.82
N TYR A 228 -14.09 18.05 8.47
CA TYR A 228 -13.09 16.98 8.53
C TYR A 228 -12.74 16.50 7.12
N LEU A 229 -13.74 16.18 6.30
CA LEU A 229 -13.54 15.72 4.93
C LEU A 229 -12.80 16.77 4.09
N SER A 230 -13.18 18.05 4.18
CA SER A 230 -12.54 19.13 3.41
C SER A 230 -11.07 19.26 3.76
N VAL A 231 -10.73 19.28 5.05
CA VAL A 231 -9.33 19.35 5.52
C VAL A 231 -8.56 18.08 5.13
N TYR A 232 -9.19 16.91 5.27
CA TYR A 232 -8.58 15.63 4.94
C TYR A 232 -8.25 15.53 3.44
N TYR A 233 -9.19 15.90 2.57
CA TYR A 233 -8.98 15.90 1.12
C TYR A 233 -7.90 16.88 0.70
N LEU A 234 -7.87 18.10 1.27
CA LEU A 234 -6.82 19.07 1.00
C LEU A 234 -5.44 18.54 1.44
N MET A 235 -5.36 17.96 2.64
CA MET A 235 -4.14 17.35 3.15
C MET A 235 -3.65 16.21 2.24
N ILE A 236 -4.55 15.32 1.79
CA ILE A 236 -4.22 14.21 0.91
C ILE A 236 -3.78 14.70 -0.47
N LEU A 237 -4.43 15.73 -1.02
CA LEU A 237 -4.05 16.36 -2.28
C LEU A 237 -2.61 16.89 -2.23
N VAL A 238 -2.26 17.63 -1.19
CA VAL A 238 -0.90 18.17 -0.97
C VAL A 238 0.09 17.03 -0.76
N LYS A 239 -0.23 16.07 0.11
CA LYS A 239 0.63 14.93 0.44
C LYS A 239 1.00 14.11 -0.79
N TYR A 240 0.05 13.81 -1.67
CA TYR A 240 0.31 12.99 -2.86
C TYR A 240 1.04 13.75 -3.95
N SER A 241 0.76 15.04 -4.12
CA SER A 241 1.39 15.87 -5.16
C SER A 241 2.90 16.02 -4.96
N GLY A 242 3.39 15.97 -3.71
CA GLY A 242 4.81 15.98 -3.38
C GLY A 242 5.42 14.61 -3.07
N ASN A 243 4.67 13.51 -3.24
CA ASN A 243 5.14 12.19 -2.83
C ASN A 243 6.10 11.58 -3.86
N TRP A 244 7.34 11.35 -3.46
CA TRP A 244 8.39 10.92 -4.37
C TRP A 244 8.16 9.54 -4.98
N THR A 245 7.64 8.57 -4.21
CA THR A 245 7.33 7.22 -4.72
C THR A 245 6.19 7.23 -5.73
N PHE A 246 5.18 8.08 -5.51
CA PHE A 246 4.08 8.30 -6.45
C PHE A 246 4.56 8.93 -7.75
N ILE A 247 5.42 9.96 -7.64
CA ILE A 247 6.01 10.66 -8.78
C ILE A 247 6.91 9.73 -9.61
N GLN A 248 7.69 8.86 -8.95
CA GLN A 248 8.63 7.95 -9.60
C GLN A 248 8.00 7.11 -10.72
N ARG A 249 6.77 6.63 -10.51
CA ARG A 249 6.10 5.76 -11.49
C ARG A 249 5.79 6.51 -12.79
N PHE A 250 5.55 7.83 -12.76
CA PHE A 250 5.27 8.62 -13.96
C PHE A 250 6.44 8.71 -14.92
N TYR A 251 7.68 8.78 -14.43
CA TYR A 251 8.86 8.90 -15.28
C TYR A 251 9.56 7.56 -15.55
N SER A 252 9.13 6.47 -14.90
CA SER A 252 9.72 5.14 -15.07
C SER A 252 9.14 4.33 -16.24
N VAL A 253 8.15 4.87 -16.95
CA VAL A 253 7.51 4.24 -18.11
C VAL A 253 8.10 4.75 -19.43
N ARG A 254 7.81 4.05 -20.53
CA ARG A 254 8.46 4.28 -21.84
C ARG A 254 8.28 5.68 -22.40
N ASP A 255 7.07 6.23 -22.37
CA ASP A 255 6.73 7.48 -23.05
C ASP A 255 5.60 8.23 -22.33
N GLU A 256 5.35 9.48 -22.75
CA GLU A 256 4.33 10.35 -22.14
C GLU A 256 2.93 9.73 -22.17
N ARG A 257 2.60 8.98 -23.24
CA ARG A 257 1.30 8.32 -23.38
C ARG A 257 1.17 7.18 -22.38
N ALA A 258 2.22 6.39 -22.19
CA ALA A 258 2.30 5.37 -21.16
C ALA A 258 2.16 5.97 -19.75
N SER A 259 2.76 7.15 -19.51
CA SER A 259 2.67 7.87 -18.23
C SER A 259 1.24 8.31 -17.91
N GLN A 260 0.52 8.86 -18.90
CA GLN A 260 -0.89 9.21 -18.72
C GLN A 260 -1.76 7.99 -18.48
N LYS A 261 -1.59 6.92 -19.26
CA LYS A 261 -2.33 5.66 -19.07
C LYS A 261 -2.08 5.06 -17.69
N GLN A 262 -0.81 5.03 -17.26
CA GLN A 262 -0.43 4.54 -15.94
C GLN A 262 -1.14 5.32 -14.83
N GLY A 263 -1.10 6.65 -14.85
CA GLY A 263 -1.74 7.41 -13.79
C GLY A 263 -3.27 7.35 -13.82
N LEU A 264 -3.89 7.29 -15.01
CA LEU A 264 -5.34 7.13 -15.12
C LEU A 264 -5.76 5.79 -14.53
N LEU A 265 -5.03 4.72 -14.86
CA LEU A 265 -5.27 3.40 -14.29
C LEU A 265 -5.05 3.38 -12.78
N THR A 266 -4.05 4.11 -12.25
CA THR A 266 -3.88 4.29 -10.80
C THR A 266 -5.10 4.95 -10.17
N ALA A 267 -5.69 5.98 -10.78
CA ALA A 267 -6.90 6.62 -10.28
C ALA A 267 -8.10 5.65 -10.26
N VAL A 268 -8.25 4.83 -11.31
CA VAL A 268 -9.25 3.75 -11.36
C VAL A 268 -9.04 2.76 -10.22
N PHE A 269 -7.80 2.37 -9.95
CA PHE A 269 -7.49 1.43 -8.87
C PHE A 269 -7.77 2.00 -7.48
N PHE A 270 -7.42 3.28 -7.23
CA PHE A 270 -7.79 3.97 -5.99
C PHE A 270 -9.30 4.14 -5.81
N PHE A 271 -10.07 4.14 -6.89
CA PHE A 271 -11.53 4.18 -6.81
C PHE A 271 -12.13 2.78 -6.55
N LEU A 272 -11.74 1.79 -7.36
CA LEU A 272 -12.40 0.49 -7.41
C LEU A 272 -11.99 -0.45 -6.26
N PHE A 273 -10.69 -0.63 -6.05
CA PHE A 273 -10.21 -1.71 -5.19
C PHE A 273 -10.42 -1.50 -3.69
N PRO A 274 -10.37 -0.26 -3.14
CA PRO A 274 -10.71 -0.05 -1.74
C PRO A 274 -12.11 -0.55 -1.37
N VAL A 275 -13.08 -0.50 -2.29
CA VAL A 275 -14.43 -1.04 -2.08
C VAL A 275 -14.36 -2.53 -1.77
N VAL A 276 -13.65 -3.28 -2.61
CA VAL A 276 -13.49 -4.74 -2.47
C VAL A 276 -12.72 -5.08 -1.19
N PHE A 277 -11.62 -4.36 -0.92
CA PHE A 277 -10.76 -4.63 0.23
C PHE A 277 -11.34 -4.21 1.58
N LEU A 278 -12.17 -3.17 1.66
CA LEU A 278 -12.78 -2.76 2.94
C LEU A 278 -14.14 -3.36 3.22
N PHE A 279 -14.80 -3.91 2.20
CA PHE A 279 -16.12 -4.51 2.38
C PHE A 279 -16.18 -5.49 3.56
N PRO A 280 -15.21 -6.41 3.76
CA PRO A 280 -15.19 -7.30 4.92
C PRO A 280 -15.18 -6.54 6.26
N SER A 281 -14.46 -5.42 6.36
CA SER A 281 -14.41 -4.61 7.58
C SER A 281 -15.71 -3.84 7.86
N ILE A 282 -16.44 -3.43 6.81
CA ILE A 282 -17.76 -2.81 6.97
C ILE A 282 -18.74 -3.85 7.50
N ALA A 283 -18.77 -5.02 6.87
CA ALA A 283 -19.62 -6.14 7.25
C ALA A 283 -19.26 -6.74 8.62
N ALA A 284 -18.01 -6.57 9.05
CA ALA A 284 -17.54 -7.05 10.35
C ALA A 284 -18.41 -6.52 11.50
N ARG A 285 -19.02 -5.33 11.38
CA ARG A 285 -19.94 -4.81 12.40
C ARG A 285 -21.16 -5.70 12.61
N ALA A 286 -21.69 -6.29 11.54
CA ALA A 286 -22.82 -7.22 11.60
C ALA A 286 -22.38 -8.65 12.02
N ILE A 287 -21.16 -9.06 11.65
CA ILE A 287 -20.66 -10.43 11.88
C ILE A 287 -20.02 -10.62 13.26
N LEU A 288 -19.41 -9.55 13.79
CA LEU A 288 -18.60 -9.50 15.01
C LEU A 288 -18.94 -8.23 15.83
N PRO A 289 -20.17 -8.09 16.38
CA PRO A 289 -20.65 -6.84 16.97
C PRO A 289 -19.92 -6.41 18.26
N ASP A 290 -19.28 -7.32 18.99
CA ASP A 290 -18.63 -7.00 20.27
C ASP A 290 -17.11 -6.94 20.18
N LEU A 291 -16.60 -6.59 18.99
CA LEU A 291 -15.16 -6.48 18.77
C LEU A 291 -14.55 -5.34 19.60
N GLN A 292 -13.79 -5.70 20.63
CA GLN A 292 -13.15 -4.77 21.58
C GLN A 292 -12.17 -3.81 20.91
N ASN A 293 -11.39 -4.32 19.95
CA ASN A 293 -10.49 -3.51 19.14
C ASN A 293 -11.00 -3.45 17.69
N PRO A 294 -11.62 -2.33 17.27
CA PRO A 294 -12.08 -2.14 15.90
C PRO A 294 -11.00 -2.36 14.83
N GLU A 295 -9.74 -2.07 15.12
CA GLU A 295 -8.63 -2.24 14.18
C GLU A 295 -8.41 -3.72 13.79
N MET A 296 -8.93 -4.65 14.58
CA MET A 296 -8.92 -6.08 14.28
C MET A 296 -10.07 -6.52 13.39
N ALA A 297 -10.93 -5.62 12.90
CA ALA A 297 -12.14 -6.00 12.16
C ALA A 297 -11.84 -6.85 10.92
N TYR A 298 -10.88 -6.42 10.11
CA TYR A 298 -10.51 -7.15 8.90
C TYR A 298 -9.93 -8.52 9.23
N VAL A 299 -8.97 -8.56 10.17
CA VAL A 299 -8.31 -9.79 10.62
C VAL A 299 -9.31 -10.74 11.29
N GLY A 300 -10.24 -10.22 12.08
CA GLY A 300 -11.28 -10.98 12.76
C GLY A 300 -12.23 -11.67 11.79
N VAL A 301 -12.64 -10.98 10.71
CA VAL A 301 -13.43 -11.59 9.64
C VAL A 301 -12.62 -12.64 8.88
N CYS A 302 -11.34 -12.36 8.60
CA CYS A 302 -10.44 -13.34 7.98
C CYS A 302 -10.32 -14.62 8.83
N LEU A 303 -10.04 -14.49 10.14
CA LEU A 303 -9.95 -15.63 11.06
C LEU A 303 -11.24 -16.44 11.12
N LYS A 304 -12.39 -15.77 11.10
CA LYS A 304 -13.69 -16.42 11.23
C LYS A 304 -14.11 -17.16 9.96
N LEU A 305 -13.72 -16.68 8.77
CA LEU A 305 -14.32 -17.10 7.51
C LEU A 305 -13.34 -17.74 6.51
N LEU A 306 -12.04 -17.41 6.55
CA LEU A 306 -11.10 -17.97 5.58
C LEU A 306 -10.75 -19.42 5.92
N PRO A 307 -10.69 -20.30 4.91
CA PRO A 307 -10.11 -21.63 5.09
C PRO A 307 -8.65 -21.59 5.53
N GLU A 308 -8.21 -22.69 6.12
CA GLU A 308 -6.81 -22.93 6.51
C GLU A 308 -5.85 -22.68 5.33
N GLY A 309 -4.70 -22.05 5.58
CA GLY A 309 -3.70 -21.72 4.57
C GLY A 309 -3.97 -20.43 3.77
N ILE A 310 -5.23 -20.11 3.45
CA ILE A 310 -5.56 -18.80 2.84
C ILE A 310 -5.37 -17.68 3.85
N MET A 311 -5.66 -17.94 5.13
CA MET A 311 -5.42 -16.98 6.21
C MET A 311 -3.93 -16.61 6.31
N GLY A 312 -3.04 -17.60 6.37
CA GLY A 312 -1.60 -17.36 6.39
C GLY A 312 -1.09 -16.61 5.17
N LEU A 313 -1.60 -16.93 3.99
CA LEU A 313 -1.27 -16.21 2.76
C LEU A 313 -1.75 -14.76 2.81
N MET A 314 -2.96 -14.51 3.33
CA MET A 314 -3.52 -13.17 3.45
C MET A 314 -2.73 -12.32 4.42
N VAL A 315 -2.43 -12.88 5.60
CA VAL A 315 -1.59 -12.25 6.60
C VAL A 315 -0.20 -11.96 6.03
N ALA A 316 0.44 -12.94 5.38
CA ALA A 316 1.73 -12.75 4.72
C ALA A 316 1.67 -11.57 3.74
N ALA A 317 0.64 -11.51 2.90
CA ALA A 317 0.47 -10.46 1.91
C ALA A 317 0.20 -9.07 2.52
N MET A 318 -0.54 -8.99 3.64
CA MET A 318 -0.77 -7.74 4.37
C MET A 318 0.52 -7.16 4.96
N PHE A 319 1.39 -8.01 5.48
CA PHE A 319 2.68 -7.59 6.05
C PHE A 319 3.71 -7.29 4.97
N ALA A 320 3.67 -8.06 3.89
CA ALA A 320 4.46 -7.78 2.72
C ALA A 320 4.07 -6.49 2.02
N ALA A 321 2.82 -6.06 2.13
CA ALA A 321 2.40 -4.74 1.71
C ALA A 321 3.25 -3.64 2.34
N THR A 322 3.46 -3.76 3.65
CA THR A 322 4.33 -2.83 4.36
C THR A 322 5.78 -2.96 3.91
N MET A 323 6.27 -4.17 3.64
CA MET A 323 7.60 -4.39 3.08
C MET A 323 7.75 -3.74 1.70
N SER A 324 6.78 -3.88 0.80
CA SER A 324 6.82 -3.28 -0.53
C SER A 324 6.82 -1.75 -0.45
N VAL A 325 5.99 -1.19 0.41
CA VAL A 325 5.99 0.26 0.67
C VAL A 325 7.36 0.72 1.20
N LEU A 326 7.95 0.01 2.16
CA LEU A 326 9.30 0.32 2.67
C LEU A 326 10.34 0.26 1.55
N SER A 327 10.30 -0.78 0.71
CA SER A 327 11.24 -0.95 -0.40
C SER A 327 11.16 0.18 -1.43
N GLY A 328 9.94 0.62 -1.77
CA GLY A 328 9.73 1.75 -2.68
C GLY A 328 10.25 3.06 -2.08
N GLU A 329 9.97 3.31 -0.80
CA GLU A 329 10.45 4.50 -0.10
C GLU A 329 11.98 4.50 0.04
N TYR A 330 12.59 3.37 0.39
CA TYR A 330 14.04 3.20 0.44
C TYR A 330 14.70 3.40 -0.92
N ASN A 331 14.15 2.81 -1.99
CA ASN A 331 14.66 2.99 -3.35
C ASN A 331 14.68 4.47 -3.74
N VAL A 332 13.58 5.19 -3.51
CA VAL A 332 13.53 6.61 -3.89
C VAL A 332 14.39 7.48 -2.99
N THR A 333 14.47 7.18 -1.69
CA THR A 333 15.24 7.97 -0.72
C THR A 333 16.75 7.80 -0.95
N ALA A 334 17.19 6.63 -1.44
CA ALA A 334 18.59 6.38 -1.78
C ALA A 334 19.08 7.20 -2.99
N GLY A 335 18.18 7.70 -3.84
CA GLY A 335 18.53 8.50 -5.03
C GLY A 335 18.53 10.01 -4.81
N VAL A 336 18.48 10.46 -3.55
CA VAL A 336 18.32 11.87 -3.17
C VAL A 336 19.64 12.66 -3.20
N LEU A 337 20.79 11.97 -3.22
CA LEU A 337 22.14 12.55 -3.30
C LEU A 337 22.71 12.48 -4.71
#